data_AF-A0A9D6E3X4-F1
#
_entry.id   AF-A0A9D6E3X4-F1
#
_cell.length_a   1.000
_cell.length_b   1.000
_cell.length_c   1.000
_cell.angle_alpha   90.00
_cell.angle_beta   90.00
_cell.angle_gamma   90.00
#
_symmetry.space_group_name_H-M   'P 1'
#
loop_
_entity.id
_entity.type
_entity.pdbx_description
1 polymer ?
#
loop_
_entity_poly.entity_id
_entity_poly.type
_entity_poly.pdbx_seq_one_letter_code
_entity_poly.pdbx_strand_id
1 'polypeptide(L)' 'MKVTAEHCPRITRDFLDRERASIGDWWYRQEYLCEWLDPLDSAFGTDDIRAALDATLTPLFTG' A
#
# COMPACT_ATOMS: atom_id res chain seq x y z
N MET A 1 5.51 -3.51 15.45
CA MET A 1 6.90 -3.69 15.00
C MET A 1 6.87 -3.92 13.48
N LYS A 2 7.63 -3.14 12.71
CA LYS A 2 7.71 -3.25 11.24
C LYS A 2 9.09 -3.80 10.89
N VAL A 3 9.14 -4.92 10.17
CA VAL A 3 10.40 -5.57 9.74
C VAL A 3 10.48 -5.46 8.23
N THR A 4 11.18 -4.43 7.75
CA THR A 4 11.41 -4.21 6.32
C THR A 4 12.52 -5.13 5.81
N ALA A 5 12.66 -5.21 4.48
CA ALA A 5 13.73 -5.97 3.84
C ALA A 5 15.15 -5.56 4.27
N GLU A 6 15.36 -4.30 4.67
CA GLU A 6 16.66 -3.80 5.18
C GLU A 6 17.08 -4.46 6.50
N HIS A 7 16.12 -5.00 7.26
CA HIS A 7 16.40 -5.72 8.50
C HIS A 7 16.79 -7.19 8.25
N CYS A 8 16.70 -7.68 7.01
CA CYS A 8 17.05 -9.04 6.66
C CYS A 8 18.53 -9.13 6.25
N PRO A 9 19.40 -9.84 7.00
CA PRO A 9 20.84 -9.90 6.68
C PRO A 9 21.16 -10.66 5.38
N ARG A 10 20.18 -11.34 4.79
CA ARG A 10 20.30 -12.05 3.51
C ARG A 10 19.96 -11.16 2.30
N ILE A 11 19.46 -9.95 2.53
CA ILE A 11 19.09 -8.99 1.48
C ILE A 11 20.09 -7.84 1.53
N THR A 12 20.89 -7.70 0.48
CA THR A 12 21.92 -6.66 0.40
C THR A 12 21.34 -5.33 -0.08
N ARG A 13 22.04 -4.23 0.22
CA ARG A 13 21.69 -2.90 -0.31
C ARG A 13 21.66 -2.90 -1.85
N ASP A 14 22.70 -3.45 -2.48
CA ASP A 14 22.81 -3.52 -3.94
C ASP A 14 21.66 -4.30 -4.59
N PHE A 15 21.09 -5.30 -3.90
CA PHE A 15 19.89 -5.98 -4.37
C PHE A 15 18.68 -5.04 -4.34
N LEU A 16 18.45 -4.37 -3.20
CA LEU A 16 17.32 -3.44 -3.03
C LEU A 16 17.38 -2.26 -4.02
N ASP A 17 18.58 -1.73 -4.30
CA ASP A 17 18.75 -0.61 -5.22
C ASP A 17 18.42 -1.02 -6.66
N ARG A 18 18.82 -2.23 -7.08
CA ARG A 18 18.45 -2.80 -8.39
C ARG A 18 16.95 -3.05 -8.50
N GLU A 19 16.34 -3.60 -7.46
CA GLU A 19 14.90 -3.84 -7.42
C GLU A 19 14.12 -2.54 -7.51
N ARG A 20 14.46 -1.53 -6.70
CA ARG A 20 13.84 -0.19 -6.75
C ARG A 20 13.92 0.43 -8.15
N ALA A 21 15.07 0.33 -8.82
CA ALA A 21 15.24 0.83 -10.18
C ALA A 21 14.42 0.05 -11.21
N SER A 22 14.18 -1.25 -10.99
CA SER A 22 13.45 -2.14 -11.90
C SER A 22 11.94 -1.95 -11.82
N ILE A 23 11.37 -1.92 -10.60
CA ILE A 23 9.91 -1.92 -10.39
C ILE A 23 9.36 -0.53 -10.04
N GLY A 24 10.23 0.45 -9.77
CA GLY A 24 9.87 1.79 -9.36
C GLY A 24 9.48 1.91 -7.89
N ASP A 25 9.39 3.15 -7.42
CA ASP A 25 9.20 3.46 -6.00
C ASP A 25 7.87 2.96 -5.43
N TRP A 26 6.79 2.99 -6.22
CA TRP A 26 5.46 2.56 -5.75
C TRP A 26 5.47 1.09 -5.32
N TRP A 27 5.83 0.20 -6.24
CA TRP A 27 5.90 -1.24 -5.98
C TRP A 27 6.99 -1.59 -4.97
N TYR A 28 8.14 -0.93 -5.01
CA TYR A 28 9.22 -1.15 -4.03
C TYR A 28 8.77 -0.95 -2.58
N ARG A 29 7.97 0.10 -2.32
CA ARG A 29 7.47 0.38 -0.98
C ARG A 29 6.54 -0.72 -0.47
N GLN A 30 5.74 -1.30 -1.35
CA GLN A 30 4.83 -2.38 -0.98
C GLN A 30 5.59 -3.68 -0.69
N GLU A 31 6.48 -4.07 -1.61
CA GLU A 31 7.21 -5.34 -1.53
C GLU A 31 8.30 -5.36 -0.46
N TYR A 32 9.08 -4.28 -0.33
CA TYR A 32 10.29 -4.26 0.51
C TYR A 32 10.14 -3.44 1.79
N LEU A 33 9.21 -2.49 1.82
CA LEU A 33 8.99 -1.61 2.97
C LEU A 33 7.66 -1.89 3.68
N CYS A 34 6.92 -2.96 3.39
CA CYS A 34 5.67 -3.29 4.07
C CYS A 34 4.68 -2.12 4.13
N GLU A 35 4.51 -1.42 3.02
CA GLU A 35 3.58 -0.31 2.90
C GLU A 35 2.35 -0.74 2.10
N TRP A 36 1.17 -0.52 2.67
CA TRP A 36 -0.09 -0.76 1.97
C TRP A 36 -0.55 0.56 1.38
N LEU A 37 -0.32 0.72 0.08
CA LEU A 37 -0.72 1.89 -0.69
C LEU A 37 -1.98 1.58 -1.51
N ASP A 38 -2.66 2.63 -1.97
CA ASP A 38 -3.86 2.49 -2.79
C ASP A 38 -3.56 1.81 -4.15
N PRO A 39 -4.54 1.20 -4.82
CA PRO A 39 -4.35 0.75 -6.19
C PRO A 39 -4.05 1.93 -7.12
N LEU A 40 -3.12 1.75 -8.08
CA LEU A 40 -2.74 2.80 -9.03
C LEU A 40 -3.91 3.26 -9.93
N ASP A 41 -4.88 2.38 -10.15
CA ASP A 41 -6.09 2.60 -10.93
C ASP A 41 -7.28 3.04 -10.08
N SER A 42 -7.07 3.29 -8.77
CA SER A 42 -8.14 3.78 -7.90
C SER A 42 -8.47 5.24 -8.23
N ALA A 43 -9.75 5.53 -8.44
CA ALA A 43 -10.24 6.89 -8.66
C ALA A 43 -10.29 7.74 -7.37
N PHE A 44 -10.40 7.09 -6.20
CA PHE A 44 -10.48 7.72 -4.88
C PHE A 44 -9.51 7.06 -3.91
N GLY A 45 -8.93 7.83 -2.98
CA GLY A 45 -8.07 7.28 -1.94
C GLY A 45 -8.85 6.49 -0.90
N THR A 46 -8.20 5.53 -0.24
CA THR A 46 -8.87 4.74 0.82
C THR A 46 -9.41 5.64 1.94
N ASP A 47 -8.68 6.68 2.32
CA ASP A 47 -9.09 7.59 3.39
C ASP A 47 -10.28 8.48 2.98
N ASP A 48 -10.36 8.90 1.71
CA ASP A 48 -11.52 9.61 1.18
C ASP A 48 -12.77 8.72 1.22
N ILE A 49 -12.64 7.46 0.81
CA ILE A 49 -13.74 6.47 0.86
C ILE A 49 -14.20 6.30 2.31
N ARG A 50 -13.27 6.12 3.26
CA ARG A 50 -13.61 5.99 4.69
C ARG A 50 -14.30 7.24 5.24
N ALA A 51 -13.85 8.42 4.86
CA ALA A 51 -14.44 9.69 5.29
C ALA A 51 -15.85 9.90 4.71
N ALA A 52 -16.16 9.31 3.57
CA ALA A 52 -17.48 9.38 2.95
C ALA A 52 -18.53 8.44 3.60
N LEU A 53 -18.11 7.51 4.46
CA LEU A 53 -19.02 6.58 5.12
C LEU A 53 -19.77 7.26 6.27
N ASP A 54 -21.10 7.25 6.19
CA ASP A 54 -21.99 7.69 7.26
C ASP A 54 -22.84 6.50 7.74
N ALA A 55 -22.61 6.09 8.99
CA ALA A 55 -23.30 4.96 9.62
C ALA A 55 -24.78 5.23 9.93
N THR A 56 -25.26 6.46 9.77
CA THR A 56 -26.65 6.85 10.01
C THR A 56 -27.53 6.68 8.77
N LEU A 57 -26.94 6.50 7.59
CA LEU A 57 -27.67 6.28 6.36
C LEU A 57 -28.27 4.87 6.34
N THR A 58 -29.58 4.80 6.10
CA THR A 58 -30.27 3.52 5.89
C THR A 58 -30.14 3.09 4.42
N PRO A 59 -29.96 1.78 4.14
CA PRO A 59 -29.92 1.28 2.77
C PRO A 59 -31.18 1.65 1.98
N LEU A 60 -31.00 2.08 0.72
CA LEU A 60 -32.10 2.47 -0.16
C LEU A 60 -33.06 1.30 -0.47
N PHE A 61 -32.54 0.07 -0.46
CA PHE A 61 -33.31 -1.15 -0.60
C PHE A 61 -32.99 -2.08 0.57
N THR A 62 -34.02 -2.50 1.29
CA THR A 62 -33.97 -3.57 2.27
C THR A 62 -34.73 -4.75 1.66
N GLY A 63 -34.03 -5.85 1.39
CA GLY A 63 -34.63 -7.07 0.85
C GLY A 63 -35.69 -7.66 1.77
#